data_AF-A0A2G4ITC6-F1
#
_entry.id   AF-A0A2G4ITC6-F1
#
_cell.length_a   1.000
_cell.length_b   1.000
_cell.length_c   1.000
_cell.angle_alpha   90.00
_cell.angle_beta   90.00
_cell.angle_gamma   90.00
#
_symmetry.space_group_name_H-M   'P 1'
#
loop_
_entity.id
_entity.type
_entity.pdbx_description
1 polymer ?
#
loop_
_entity_poly.entity_id
_entity_poly.type
_entity_poly.pdbx_seq_one_letter_code
_entity_poly.pdbx_strand_id
1 'polypeptide(L)'
;MLLVPIVNVIDILLGMYWWVIIISVVMSWLVQFNVINTQNRVVYMIGSAVNQMTEPLLRIIRRYVPIFGGIDFSPILLLLSLYLVREYLAVFRAWLMAG
;
A
#
# COMPACT_ATOMS: atom_id res chain seq x y z
N MET A 1 -6.63 -28.32 1.12
CA MET A 1 -7.94 -27.69 0.76
C MET A 1 -8.55 -26.75 1.82
N LEU A 2 -8.72 -27.14 3.08
CA LEU A 2 -9.41 -26.30 4.10
C LEU A 2 -8.77 -24.92 4.39
N LEU A 3 -7.47 -24.75 4.12
CA LEU A 3 -6.74 -23.50 4.34
C LEU A 3 -6.85 -22.50 3.17
N VAL A 4 -7.27 -22.94 1.98
CA VAL A 4 -7.33 -22.11 0.77
C VAL A 4 -8.23 -20.88 0.94
N PRO A 5 -9.43 -20.95 1.57
CA PRO A 5 -10.25 -19.77 1.80
C PRO A 5 -9.56 -18.70 2.64
N ILE A 6 -8.79 -19.11 3.66
CA ILE A 6 -8.05 -18.18 4.53
C ILE A 6 -6.97 -17.46 3.72
N VAL A 7 -6.23 -18.20 2.89
CA VAL A 7 -5.21 -17.64 1.99
C VAL A 7 -5.83 -16.63 1.02
N ASN A 8 -7.01 -16.92 0.47
CA ASN A 8 -7.72 -16.00 -0.42
C ASN A 8 -8.18 -14.73 0.30
N VAL A 9 -8.70 -14.83 1.53
CA VAL A 9 -9.06 -13.64 2.33
C VAL A 9 -7.83 -12.77 2.57
N ILE A 10 -6.69 -13.36 2.91
CA ILE A 10 -5.43 -12.62 3.08
C ILE A 10 -5.04 -11.92 1.76
N ASP A 11 -5.09 -12.61 0.62
CA ASP A 11 -4.76 -11.99 -0.67
C ASP A 11 -5.69 -10.82 -1.01
N ILE A 12 -6.99 -10.92 -0.70
CA ILE A 12 -7.96 -9.83 -0.87
C ILE A 12 -7.56 -8.63 0.01
N LEU A 13 -7.23 -8.86 1.28
CA LEU A 13 -6.81 -7.79 2.19
C LEU A 13 -5.52 -7.11 1.72
N LEU A 14 -4.54 -7.88 1.23
CA LEU A 14 -3.33 -7.33 0.63
C LEU A 14 -3.64 -6.52 -0.64
N GLY A 15 -4.58 -6.97 -1.46
CA GLY A 15 -5.06 -6.24 -2.63
C GLY A 15 -5.75 -4.91 -2.26
N MET A 16 -6.57 -4.90 -1.20
CA MET A 16 -7.18 -3.66 -0.69
C MET A 16 -6.10 -2.70 -0.18
N TYR A 17 -5.11 -3.22 0.55
CA TYR A 17 -4.00 -2.39 1.04
C TYR A 17 -3.15 -1.81 -0.09
N TRP A 18 -2.96 -2.56 -1.19
CA TRP A 18 -2.31 -2.07 -2.40
C TRP A 18 -3.02 -0.82 -2.93
N TRP A 19 -4.35 -0.84 -3.02
CA TRP A 19 -5.13 0.33 -3.43
C TRP A 19 -5.04 1.50 -2.46
N VAL A 20 -4.99 1.26 -1.15
CA VAL A 20 -4.77 2.31 -0.14
C VAL A 20 -3.42 3.02 -0.39
N ILE A 21 -2.36 2.27 -0.69
CA ILE A 21 -1.06 2.86 -1.02
C ILE A 21 -1.13 3.67 -2.32
N ILE A 22 -1.81 3.17 -3.36
CA ILE A 22 -2.01 3.94 -4.60
C ILE A 22 -2.76 5.24 -4.33
N ILE A 23 -3.84 5.20 -3.55
CA ILE A 23 -4.58 6.40 -3.15
C ILE A 23 -3.65 7.37 -2.40
N SER A 24 -2.75 6.89 -1.55
CA SER A 24 -1.79 7.74 -0.85
C SER A 24 -0.87 8.49 -1.81
N VAL A 25 -0.37 7.82 -2.86
CA VAL A 25 0.49 8.42 -3.88
C VAL A 25 -0.29 9.42 -4.71
N VAL A 26 -1.48 9.04 -5.18
CA VAL A 26 -2.34 9.95 -5.97
C VAL A 26 -2.71 11.19 -5.15
N MET A 27 -3.14 11.03 -3.90
CA MET A 27 -3.43 12.15 -3.01
C MET A 27 -2.22 13.05 -2.81
N SER A 28 -1.01 12.49 -2.65
CA SER A 28 0.22 13.26 -2.51
C SER A 28 0.47 14.14 -3.74
N TRP A 29 0.29 13.61 -4.95
CA TRP A 29 0.44 14.37 -6.19
C TRP A 29 -0.66 15.41 -6.36
N LEU A 30 -1.92 15.05 -6.09
CA LEU A 30 -3.03 16.00 -6.19
C LEU A 30 -2.84 17.21 -5.27
N VAL A 31 -2.30 17.00 -4.06
CA VAL A 31 -1.96 18.09 -3.13
C VAL A 31 -0.73 18.86 -3.62
N GLN A 32 0.34 18.16 -4.02
CA GLN A 32 1.60 18.78 -4.47
C GLN A 32 1.43 19.67 -5.70
N PHE A 33 0.58 19.26 -6.65
CA PHE A 33 0.27 20.01 -7.86
C PHE A 33 -0.91 20.99 -7.69
N ASN A 34 -1.34 21.25 -6.45
CA ASN A 34 -2.47 22.16 -6.13
C ASN A 34 -3.79 21.80 -6.85
N VAL A 35 -4.01 20.53 -7.18
CA VAL A 35 -5.26 20.04 -7.78
C VAL A 35 -6.37 19.96 -6.73
N ILE A 36 -6.02 19.58 -5.50
CA ILE A 36 -6.95 19.52 -4.37
C ILE A 36 -6.39 20.30 -3.17
N ASN A 37 -7.29 20.90 -2.38
CA ASN A 37 -6.93 21.68 -1.20
C ASN A 37 -7.25 20.90 0.08
N THR A 38 -6.24 20.71 0.94
CA THR A 38 -6.34 20.02 2.23
C THR A 38 -7.13 20.79 3.29
N GLN A 39 -7.45 22.06 3.06
CA GLN A 39 -8.39 22.84 3.88
C GLN A 39 -9.83 22.32 3.78
N ASN A 40 -10.16 21.60 2.69
CA ASN A 40 -11.44 20.92 2.61
C ASN A 40 -11.48 19.76 3.60
N ARG A 41 -12.45 19.77 4.52
CA ARG A 41 -12.60 18.77 5.58
C ARG A 41 -12.65 17.34 5.05
N VAL A 42 -13.29 17.10 3.90
CA VAL A 42 -13.39 15.76 3.29
C VAL A 42 -12.02 15.30 2.80
N VAL A 43 -11.29 16.15 2.09
CA VAL A 43 -9.93 15.87 1.59
C VAL A 43 -8.99 15.58 2.76
N TYR A 44 -9.06 16.39 3.83
CA TYR A 44 -8.28 16.18 5.03
C TYR A 44 -8.59 14.85 5.73
N MET A 45 -9.87 14.51 5.90
CA MET A 45 -10.27 13.24 6.53
C MET A 45 -9.80 12.03 5.72
N ILE A 46 -9.97 12.04 4.40
CA ILE A 46 -9.49 10.95 3.53
C ILE A 46 -7.97 10.87 3.56
N GLY A 47 -7.28 11.99 3.39
CA GLY A 47 -5.82 12.05 3.37
C GLY A 47 -5.22 11.59 4.70
N SER A 48 -5.80 11.99 5.83
CA SER A 48 -5.35 11.57 7.16
C SER A 48 -5.64 10.09 7.44
N ALA A 49 -6.77 9.54 6.99
CA ALA A 49 -7.06 8.11 7.12
C ALA A 49 -6.07 7.27 6.31
N VAL A 50 -5.83 7.65 5.05
CA VAL A 50 -4.89 6.97 4.17
C VAL A 50 -3.47 7.03 4.72
N ASN A 51 -3.01 8.21 5.16
CA ASN A 51 -1.69 8.35 5.79
C ASN A 51 -1.55 7.48 7.05
N GLN A 52 -2.56 7.44 7.92
CA GLN A 52 -2.50 6.61 9.13
C GLN A 52 -2.37 5.11 8.81
N MET A 53 -2.96 4.65 7.70
CA MET A 53 -2.86 3.26 7.26
C MET A 53 -1.50 2.92 6.62
N THR A 54 -0.85 3.88 5.95
CA THR A 54 0.40 3.63 5.21
C THR A 54 1.65 4.00 6.00
N GLU A 55 1.58 5.01 6.87
CA GLU A 55 2.74 5.57 7.59
C GLU A 55 3.54 4.56 8.41
N PRO A 56 2.95 3.58 9.12
CA PRO A 56 3.73 2.62 9.88
C PRO A 56 4.77 1.87 9.05
N LEU A 57 4.41 1.47 7.82
CA LEU A 57 5.31 0.76 6.91
C LEU A 57 6.18 1.72 6.10
N LEU A 58 5.60 2.83 5.61
CA LEU A 58 6.36 3.85 4.88
C LEU A 58 7.49 4.44 5.74
N ARG A 59 7.23 4.73 7.02
CA ARG A 59 8.24 5.24 7.95
C ARG A 59 9.40 4.26 8.13
N ILE A 60 9.13 2.95 8.13
CA ILE A 60 10.21 1.95 8.21
C ILE A 60 11.05 1.99 6.94
N ILE A 61 10.41 2.03 5.77
CA ILE A 61 11.11 2.07 4.47
C ILE A 61 11.94 3.34 4.32
N ARG A 62 11.40 4.51 4.71
CA ARG A 62 12.10 5.81 4.68
C ARG A 62 13.39 5.84 5.51
N ARG A 63 13.59 4.93 6.46
CA ARG A 63 14.86 4.83 7.21
C ARG A 63 16.01 4.32 6.34
N TYR A 64 15.69 3.63 5.26
CA TYR A 64 16.67 3.01 4.35
C TYR A 64 16.68 3.68 2.97
N VAL A 65 15.65 4.47 2.66
CA VAL A 65 15.46 5.08 1.34
C VAL A 65 15.61 6.59 1.46
N PRO A 66 16.67 7.17 0.89
CA PRO A 66 16.82 8.62 0.87
C PRO A 66 15.75 9.27 -0.01
N ILE A 67 15.30 10.46 0.39
CA ILE A 67 14.38 11.29 -0.39
C ILE A 67 15.19 11.94 -1.53
N PHE A 68 14.79 11.70 -2.78
CA PHE A 68 15.46 12.27 -3.95
C PHE A 68 14.62 13.39 -4.56
N GLY A 69 15.20 14.58 -4.69
CA GLY A 69 14.54 15.71 -5.37
C GLY A 69 13.19 16.12 -4.76
N GLY A 70 12.98 15.87 -3.46
CA GLY A 70 11.71 16.15 -2.78
C GLY A 70 10.59 15.14 -3.06
N ILE A 71 10.88 14.06 -3.78
CA ILE A 71 9.92 12.98 -4.07
C ILE A 71 10.21 11.79 -3.15
N ASP A 72 9.16 11.27 -2.51
CA ASP A 72 9.23 10.07 -1.69
C ASP A 72 9.02 8.80 -2.55
N PHE A 73 10.07 8.01 -2.72
CA PHE A 73 10.03 6.74 -3.44
C PHE A 73 9.63 5.55 -2.56
N SER A 74 9.45 5.76 -1.25
CA SER A 74 9.08 4.70 -0.29
C SER A 74 7.77 3.98 -0.65
N PRO A 75 6.72 4.65 -1.16
CA PRO A 75 5.49 3.97 -1.60
C PRO A 75 5.73 2.96 -2.72
N ILE A 76 6.65 3.23 -3.64
CA ILE A 76 6.96 2.31 -4.74
C ILE A 76 7.61 1.05 -4.18
N LEU A 77 8.56 1.20 -3.26
CA LEU A 77 9.20 0.06 -2.60
C LEU A 77 8.22 -0.73 -1.73
N LEU A 78 7.26 -0.05 -1.10
CA LEU A 78 6.18 -0.72 -0.37
C LEU A 78 5.28 -1.54 -1.30
N LEU A 79 4.89 -0.97 -2.45
CA LEU A 79 4.09 -1.68 -3.47
C LEU A 79 4.83 -2.88 -4.03
N LEU A 80 6.14 -2.75 -4.29
CA LEU A 80 6.97 -3.85 -4.76
C LEU A 80 7.07 -4.96 -3.71
N SER A 81 7.30 -4.59 -2.45
CA SER A 81 7.35 -5.55 -1.34
C SER A 81 6.02 -6.28 -1.17
N LEU A 82 4.91 -5.54 -1.27
CA LEU A 82 3.56 -6.09 -1.19
C LEU A 82 3.27 -7.03 -2.37
N TYR A 83 3.71 -6.68 -3.57
CA TYR A 83 3.61 -7.55 -4.75
C TYR A 83 4.33 -8.88 -4.52
N LEU A 84 5.59 -8.83 -4.04
CA LEU A 84 6.35 -10.04 -3.72
C LEU A 84 5.63 -10.91 -2.69
N VAL A 85 5.09 -10.32 -1.62
CA VAL A 85 4.32 -11.08 -0.61
C VAL A 85 3.12 -11.79 -1.23
N ARG A 86 2.38 -11.13 -2.14
CA ARG A 86 1.24 -11.74 -2.82
C ARG A 86 1.65 -12.88 -3.76
N GLU A 87 2.77 -12.75 -4.46
CA GLU A 87 3.33 -13.82 -5.30
C GLU A 87 3.71 -15.05 -4.46
N TYR A 88 4.41 -14.87 -3.34
CA TYR A 88 4.70 -15.97 -2.42
C TYR A 88 3.44 -16.63 -1.87
N LEU A 89 2.41 -15.82 -1.55
CA LEU A 89 1.12 -16.32 -1.09
C LEU A 89 0.40 -17.13 -2.19
N ALA A 90 0.49 -16.72 -3.45
CA ALA A 90 -0.07 -17.44 -4.58
C ALA A 90 0.62 -18.79 -4.82
N VAL A 91 1.96 -18.83 -4.74
CA VAL A 91 2.73 -20.09 -4.83
C VAL A 91 2.38 -21.01 -3.67
N PHE A 92 2.28 -20.48 -2.45
CA PHE A 92 1.86 -21.25 -1.27
C PHE A 92 0.45 -21.84 -1.45
N ARG A 93 -0.50 -21.04 -1.97
CA ARG A 93 -1.85 -21.52 -2.30
C ARG A 93 -1.81 -22.66 -3.31
N ALA A 94 -0.98 -22.57 -4.35
CA ALA A 94 -0.84 -23.62 -5.36
C ALA A 94 -0.33 -24.94 -4.74
N TRP A 95 0.67 -24.85 -3.86
CA TRP A 95 1.19 -25.99 -3.10
C TRP A 95 0.09 -26.66 -2.24
N LEU A 96 -0.75 -25.87 -1.56
CA LEU A 96 -1.87 -26.38 -0.75
C LEU A 96 -2.99 -27.06 -1.55
N MET A 97 -3.03 -26.86 -2.88
CA MET A 97 -3.99 -27.50 -3.78
C MET A 97 -3.41 -28.73 -4.47
N ALA A 98 -2.08 -28.81 -4.60
CA ALA A 98 -1.37 -29.92 -5.23
C ALA A 98 -1.12 -31.11 -4.28
N GLY A 99 -1.13 -30.86 -2.96
CA GLY A 99 -1.10 -31.89 -1.91
C GLY A 99 -2.49 -32.17 -1.34
#